data_AF-A0A3C1VRC5-F1
#
_entry.id   AF-A0A3C1VRC5-F1
#
_cell.length_a   1.000
_cell.length_b   1.000
_cell.length_c   1.000
_cell.angle_alpha   90.00
_cell.angle_beta   90.00
_cell.angle_gamma   90.00
#
_symmetry.space_group_name_H-M   'P 1'
#
loop_
_entity.id
_entity.type
_entity.pdbx_description
1 polymer ?
#
loop_
_entity_poly.entity_id
_entity_poly.type
_entity_poly.pdbx_seq_one_letter_code
_entity_poly.pdbx_strand_id
1 'polypeptide(L)'
;LNDLDTAIAPLVESNVIDAMIASGSIPFILEGVRDIEGASKGLYWDGGITDYHFDMPFTELDGLVLYPHFSPKIVPGWFDKMLRWRRPPLKHFDNVVLLTPSAEWTASLPGAKIPDRTDFERYGEDERLDKWQQVLDASHQLAREFSDLISSGDGLSSVKDFSERPV
;
A
#
# COMPACT_ATOMS: atom_id res chain seq x y z
N LEU A 1 -19.20 -2.93 2.56
CA LEU A 1 -19.18 -2.00 1.41
C LEU A 1 -20.35 -2.38 0.48
N ASN A 2 -21.23 -1.44 0.12
CA ASN A 2 -22.43 -1.69 -0.71
C ASN A 2 -22.39 -0.88 -2.03
N ASP A 3 -21.25 -0.29 -2.34
CA ASP A 3 -21.01 0.60 -3.48
C ASP A 3 -20.55 -0.16 -4.74
N LEU A 4 -19.89 -1.30 -4.57
CA LEU A 4 -19.53 -2.23 -5.63
C LEU A 4 -20.09 -3.62 -5.33
N ASP A 5 -20.41 -4.36 -6.39
CA ASP A 5 -20.85 -5.76 -6.29
C ASP A 5 -19.61 -6.66 -6.05
N THR A 6 -19.14 -6.66 -4.80
CA THR A 6 -17.94 -7.38 -4.38
C THR A 6 -18.27 -8.83 -4.06
N ALA A 7 -17.55 -9.76 -4.69
CA ALA A 7 -17.56 -11.18 -4.36
C ALA A 7 -16.19 -11.60 -3.80
N ILE A 8 -16.21 -12.49 -2.79
CA ILE A 8 -14.98 -13.04 -2.19
C ILE A 8 -14.76 -14.44 -2.76
N ALA A 9 -13.56 -14.69 -3.28
CA ALA A 9 -13.10 -16.00 -3.73
C ALA A 9 -11.88 -16.43 -2.92
N PRO A 10 -11.82 -17.70 -2.44
CA PRO A 10 -10.65 -18.19 -1.75
C PRO A 10 -9.47 -18.31 -2.71
N LEU A 11 -8.28 -17.90 -2.24
CA LEU A 11 -7.04 -18.15 -2.96
C LEU A 11 -6.61 -19.60 -2.72
N VAL A 12 -6.47 -20.36 -3.80
CA VAL A 12 -6.07 -21.78 -3.80
C VAL A 12 -4.94 -21.99 -4.80
N GLU A 13 -4.24 -23.12 -4.69
CA GLU A 13 -3.11 -23.43 -5.56
C GLU A 13 -3.45 -23.34 -7.06
N SER A 14 -4.67 -23.71 -7.45
CA SER A 14 -5.09 -23.71 -8.85
C SER A 14 -5.44 -22.33 -9.41
N ASN A 15 -5.73 -21.32 -8.56
CA ASN A 15 -6.11 -19.97 -9.02
C ASN A 15 -5.10 -18.88 -8.66
N VAL A 16 -4.08 -19.18 -7.85
CA VAL A 16 -3.15 -18.17 -7.32
C VAL A 16 -2.38 -17.42 -8.40
N ILE A 17 -1.96 -18.12 -9.47
CA ILE A 17 -1.21 -17.50 -10.56
C ILE A 17 -2.10 -16.53 -11.34
N ASP A 18 -3.31 -16.96 -11.68
CA ASP A 18 -4.28 -16.14 -12.40
C ASP A 18 -4.71 -14.91 -11.58
N ALA A 19 -4.95 -15.10 -10.28
CA ALA A 19 -5.26 -14.01 -9.36
C ALA A 19 -4.10 -13.00 -9.24
N MET A 20 -2.85 -13.46 -9.17
CA MET A 20 -1.69 -12.57 -9.16
C MET A 20 -1.54 -11.79 -10.46
N ILE A 21 -1.69 -12.46 -11.62
CA ILE A 21 -1.60 -11.79 -12.93
C ILE A 21 -2.69 -10.73 -13.01
N ALA A 22 -3.93 -11.09 -12.69
CA ALA A 22 -5.05 -10.15 -12.69
C ALA A 22 -4.78 -8.93 -11.80
N SER A 23 -4.29 -9.14 -10.58
CA SER A 23 -3.96 -8.07 -9.64
C SER A 23 -2.87 -7.12 -10.15
N GLY A 24 -2.02 -7.54 -11.09
CA GLY A 24 -1.01 -6.70 -11.73
C GLY A 24 -1.44 -6.13 -13.10
N SER A 25 -2.56 -6.58 -13.65
CA SER A 25 -3.01 -6.21 -15.00
C SER A 25 -3.66 -4.82 -15.01
N ILE A 26 -2.85 -3.77 -15.21
CA ILE A 26 -3.33 -2.39 -15.33
C ILE A 26 -4.30 -2.29 -16.54
N PRO A 27 -5.55 -1.82 -16.32
CA PRO A 27 -6.51 -1.62 -17.40
C PRO A 27 -5.95 -0.78 -18.55
N PHE A 28 -6.23 -1.20 -19.78
CA PHE A 28 -5.76 -0.60 -21.04
C PHE A 28 -4.25 -0.70 -21.33
N ILE A 29 -3.45 -1.28 -20.44
CA ILE A 29 -2.02 -1.52 -20.65
C ILE A 29 -1.73 -3.02 -20.77
N LEU A 30 -2.37 -3.84 -19.92
CA LEU A 30 -2.20 -5.29 -19.87
C LEU A 30 -3.53 -6.00 -20.11
N GLU A 31 -3.46 -7.21 -20.62
CA GLU A 31 -4.63 -8.07 -20.78
C GLU A 31 -5.15 -8.51 -19.41
N GLY A 32 -6.46 -8.46 -19.23
CA GLY A 32 -7.11 -8.98 -18.04
C GLY A 32 -7.16 -10.51 -18.07
N VAL A 33 -7.32 -11.13 -16.91
CA VAL A 33 -7.47 -12.58 -16.78
C VAL A 33 -8.97 -12.93 -16.76
N ARG A 34 -9.37 -13.88 -17.60
CA ARG A 34 -10.78 -14.26 -17.74
C ARG A 34 -11.12 -15.47 -16.90
N ASP A 35 -12.27 -15.42 -16.24
CA ASP A 35 -12.92 -16.56 -15.57
C ASP A 35 -11.98 -17.31 -14.60
N ILE A 36 -11.32 -16.56 -13.72
CA ILE A 36 -10.44 -17.09 -12.67
C ILE A 36 -11.19 -18.15 -11.85
N GLU A 37 -10.59 -19.32 -11.66
CA GLU A 37 -11.21 -20.42 -10.94
C GLU A 37 -11.63 -20.00 -9.52
N GLY A 38 -12.88 -20.32 -9.16
CA GLY A 38 -13.46 -20.00 -7.85
C GLY A 38 -13.97 -18.56 -7.73
N ALA A 39 -13.65 -17.67 -8.66
CA ALA A 39 -14.22 -16.33 -8.74
C ALA A 39 -15.50 -16.32 -9.59
N SER A 40 -16.26 -15.23 -9.52
CA SER A 40 -17.38 -14.99 -10.43
C SER A 40 -16.92 -15.02 -11.90
N LYS A 41 -17.78 -15.39 -12.83
CA LYS A 41 -17.41 -15.30 -14.26
C LYS A 41 -17.21 -13.84 -14.66
N GLY A 42 -16.14 -13.55 -15.40
CA GLY A 42 -15.76 -12.16 -15.67
C GLY A 42 -14.35 -11.98 -16.23
N LEU A 43 -13.98 -10.72 -16.43
CA LEU A 43 -12.64 -10.31 -16.83
C LEU A 43 -12.06 -9.46 -15.70
N TYR A 44 -10.88 -9.85 -15.22
CA TYR A 44 -10.26 -9.33 -14.02
C TYR A 44 -9.00 -8.52 -14.36
N TRP A 45 -8.84 -7.38 -13.69
CA TRP A 45 -7.72 -6.46 -13.80
C TRP A 45 -7.30 -6.00 -12.41
N ASP A 46 -6.22 -5.19 -12.35
CA ASP A 46 -5.73 -4.56 -11.13
C ASP A 46 -6.86 -3.80 -10.40
N GLY A 47 -6.90 -4.01 -9.08
CA GLY A 47 -7.88 -3.39 -8.19
C GLY A 47 -7.62 -1.91 -7.92
N GLY A 48 -6.48 -1.35 -8.35
CA GLY A 48 -6.10 0.03 -8.06
C GLY A 48 -7.11 1.09 -8.53
N ILE A 49 -8.00 0.79 -9.49
CA ILE A 49 -9.09 1.71 -9.85
C ILE A 49 -10.07 1.91 -8.68
N THR A 50 -10.41 0.84 -7.97
CA THR A 50 -11.42 0.83 -6.90
C THR A 50 -10.79 0.91 -5.51
N ASP A 51 -9.75 0.11 -5.27
CA ASP A 51 -9.12 -0.13 -3.96
C ASP A 51 -7.59 0.08 -4.05
N TYR A 52 -7.17 1.31 -4.35
CA TYR A 52 -5.76 1.68 -4.47
C TYR A 52 -5.02 1.64 -3.12
N HIS A 53 -5.45 2.45 -2.16
CA HIS A 53 -5.07 2.29 -0.75
C HIS A 53 -6.33 1.87 0.01
N PHE A 54 -6.22 0.84 0.85
CA PHE A 54 -7.38 0.28 1.51
C PHE A 54 -8.02 1.27 2.48
N ASP A 55 -9.29 1.58 2.25
CA ASP A 55 -10.18 2.29 3.17
C ASP A 55 -11.43 1.47 3.52
N MET A 56 -11.27 0.16 3.55
CA MET A 56 -12.30 -0.79 3.98
C MET A 56 -12.75 -0.48 5.42
N PRO A 57 -14.00 -0.82 5.80
CA PRO A 57 -14.46 -0.67 7.17
C PRO A 57 -13.76 -1.70 8.08
N PHE A 58 -12.49 -1.47 8.39
CA PHE A 58 -11.65 -2.37 9.18
C PHE A 58 -12.23 -2.65 10.56
N THR A 59 -13.09 -1.77 11.07
CA THR A 59 -13.85 -1.92 12.31
C THR A 59 -14.83 -3.09 12.30
N GLU A 60 -15.13 -3.68 11.14
CA GLU A 60 -15.87 -4.94 11.02
C GLU A 60 -15.00 -6.17 11.34
N LEU A 61 -13.67 -6.02 11.42
CA LEU A 61 -12.74 -7.07 11.83
C LEU A 61 -12.49 -7.01 13.34
N ASP A 62 -12.42 -8.18 13.98
CA ASP A 62 -12.09 -8.28 15.40
C ASP A 62 -10.62 -7.91 15.67
N GLY A 63 -10.40 -7.01 16.61
CA GLY A 63 -9.06 -6.60 17.07
C GLY A 63 -8.46 -5.42 16.29
N LEU A 64 -7.14 -5.27 16.40
CA LEU A 64 -6.38 -4.24 15.70
C LEU A 64 -5.92 -4.74 14.32
N VAL A 65 -6.02 -3.87 13.32
CA VAL A 65 -5.49 -4.10 11.98
C VAL A 65 -4.14 -3.40 11.86
N LEU A 66 -3.08 -4.17 11.66
CA LEU A 66 -1.77 -3.62 11.32
C LEU A 66 -1.72 -3.32 9.82
N TYR A 67 -1.48 -2.06 9.47
CA TYR A 67 -1.34 -1.62 8.09
C TYR A 67 0.07 -1.04 7.85
N PRO A 68 1.05 -1.85 7.45
CA PRO A 68 2.36 -1.35 7.00
C PRO A 68 2.22 -0.65 5.66
N HIS A 69 2.75 0.56 5.54
CA HIS A 69 2.67 1.34 4.31
C HIS A 69 3.89 2.25 4.14
N PHE A 70 4.27 2.55 2.89
CA PHE A 70 5.43 3.40 2.60
C PHE A 70 5.17 4.90 2.83
N SER A 71 3.90 5.28 3.05
CA SER A 71 3.44 6.65 3.17
C SER A 71 2.27 6.76 4.14
N PRO A 72 2.19 7.82 4.96
CA PRO A 72 1.04 8.04 5.85
C PRO A 72 -0.22 8.48 5.08
N LYS A 73 -0.10 8.82 3.80
CA LYS A 73 -1.21 9.30 2.98
C LYS A 73 -2.03 8.13 2.42
N ILE A 74 -3.33 8.15 2.66
CA ILE A 74 -4.30 7.18 2.13
C ILE A 74 -5.06 7.79 0.96
N VAL A 75 -5.00 7.13 -0.20
CA VAL A 75 -5.67 7.54 -1.46
C VAL A 75 -6.56 6.38 -1.90
N PRO A 76 -7.87 6.41 -1.62
CA PRO A 76 -8.75 5.24 -1.78
C PRO A 76 -8.78 4.67 -3.20
N GLY A 77 -9.07 5.49 -4.21
CA GLY A 77 -9.05 5.04 -5.61
C GLY A 77 -7.98 5.72 -6.46
N TRP A 78 -7.63 5.13 -7.60
CA TRP A 78 -6.68 5.73 -8.56
C TRP A 78 -7.08 7.16 -8.95
N PHE A 79 -8.37 7.40 -9.18
CA PHE A 79 -8.88 8.73 -9.58
C PHE A 79 -8.76 9.78 -8.46
N ASP A 80 -8.64 9.36 -7.20
CA ASP A 80 -8.54 10.26 -6.05
C ASP A 80 -7.17 10.94 -5.96
N LYS A 81 -6.15 10.42 -6.68
CA LYS A 81 -4.83 11.04 -6.78
C LYS A 81 -4.89 12.51 -7.21
N MET A 82 -5.86 12.87 -8.05
CA MET A 82 -6.07 14.24 -8.52
C MET A 82 -7.04 15.05 -7.64
N LEU A 83 -7.85 14.37 -6.82
CA LEU A 83 -8.92 14.97 -6.02
C LEU A 83 -8.44 15.16 -4.57
N ARG A 84 -7.55 16.13 -4.33
CA ARG A 84 -6.90 16.35 -3.02
C ARG A 84 -7.86 16.62 -1.85
N TRP A 85 -9.13 16.94 -2.13
CA TRP A 85 -10.17 17.14 -1.14
C TRP A 85 -10.88 15.86 -0.70
N ARG A 86 -10.84 14.79 -1.53
CA ARG A 86 -11.47 13.52 -1.19
C ARG A 86 -10.56 12.78 -0.21
N ARG A 87 -11.14 12.41 0.94
CA ARG A 87 -10.46 11.70 2.02
C ARG A 87 -11.34 10.53 2.44
N PRO A 88 -10.75 9.38 2.80
CA PRO A 88 -11.53 8.28 3.33
C PRO A 88 -12.11 8.65 4.71
N PRO A 89 -13.27 8.09 5.09
CA PRO A 89 -13.87 8.33 6.40
C PRO A 89 -12.93 7.88 7.53
N LEU A 90 -12.61 8.76 8.49
CA LEU A 90 -11.69 8.43 9.59
C LEU A 90 -12.18 7.22 10.41
N LYS A 91 -13.51 7.08 10.58
CA LYS A 91 -14.15 5.95 11.26
C LYS A 91 -13.79 4.56 10.70
N HIS A 92 -13.32 4.48 9.45
CA HIS A 92 -12.88 3.21 8.87
C HIS A 92 -11.55 2.75 9.48
N PHE A 93 -10.83 3.63 10.16
CA PHE A 93 -9.48 3.39 10.70
C PHE A 93 -9.43 3.39 12.24
N ASP A 94 -10.57 3.35 12.94
CA ASP A 94 -10.61 3.42 14.41
C ASP A 94 -9.87 2.25 15.09
N ASN A 95 -9.73 1.11 14.41
CA ASN A 95 -8.95 -0.04 14.86
C ASN A 95 -7.68 -0.29 14.03
N VAL A 96 -7.21 0.71 13.27
CA VAL A 96 -6.03 0.56 12.39
C VAL A 96 -4.79 1.17 13.03
N VAL A 97 -3.72 0.37 13.09
CA VAL A 97 -2.36 0.82 13.37
C VAL A 97 -1.61 0.96 12.04
N LEU A 98 -1.49 2.19 11.55
CA LEU A 98 -0.74 2.50 10.34
C LEU A 98 0.76 2.64 10.68
N LEU A 99 1.59 1.78 10.10
CA LEU A 99 3.03 1.78 10.31
C LEU A 99 3.72 2.31 9.05
N THR A 100 4.39 3.46 9.15
CA THR A 100 5.08 4.08 8.01
C THR A 100 6.47 4.57 8.41
N PRO A 101 7.40 4.69 7.45
CA PRO A 101 8.63 5.45 7.68
C PRO A 101 8.31 6.89 8.10
N SER A 102 9.21 7.51 8.86
CA SER A 102 9.09 8.92 9.19
C SER A 102 9.42 9.82 7.99
N ALA A 103 8.98 11.08 8.05
CA ALA A 103 9.32 12.06 7.03
C ALA A 103 10.83 12.35 7.03
N GLU A 104 11.45 12.36 8.20
CA GLU A 104 12.88 12.55 8.40
C GLU A 104 13.70 11.42 7.77
N TRP A 105 13.25 10.17 7.94
CA TRP A 105 13.90 9.02 7.29
C TRP A 105 13.80 9.14 5.77
N THR A 106 12.62 9.46 5.23
CA THR A 106 12.43 9.64 3.78
C THR A 106 13.30 10.77 3.23
N ALA A 107 13.43 11.88 3.97
CA ALA A 107 14.27 13.01 3.60
C ALA A 107 15.78 12.69 3.61
N SER A 108 16.21 11.68 4.37
CA SER A 108 17.60 11.22 4.40
C SER A 108 18.01 10.38 3.18
N LEU A 109 17.04 9.88 2.41
CA LEU A 109 17.29 9.02 1.26
C LEU A 109 17.88 9.79 0.06
N PRO A 110 18.54 9.11 -0.89
CA PRO A 110 18.94 9.70 -2.16
C PRO A 110 17.75 10.36 -2.88
N GLY A 111 17.86 11.66 -3.17
CA GLY A 111 16.77 12.42 -3.78
C GLY A 111 15.59 12.72 -2.86
N ALA A 112 15.74 12.49 -1.54
CA ALA A 112 14.74 12.73 -0.50
C ALA A 112 13.39 12.05 -0.78
N LYS A 113 13.43 10.84 -1.35
CA LYS A 113 12.24 10.07 -1.73
C LYS A 113 12.50 8.56 -1.65
N ILE A 114 11.41 7.82 -1.49
CA ILE A 114 11.37 6.39 -1.82
C ILE A 114 11.32 6.27 -3.35
N PRO A 115 12.05 5.32 -3.97
CA PRO A 115 12.03 5.07 -5.40
C PRO A 115 10.63 4.97 -5.99
N ASP A 116 10.44 5.56 -7.18
CA ASP A 116 9.19 5.44 -7.93
C ASP A 116 9.45 5.42 -9.44
N ARG A 117 8.39 5.26 -10.22
CA ARG A 117 8.48 5.16 -11.69
C ARG A 117 9.08 6.38 -12.38
N THR A 118 9.09 7.56 -11.75
CA THR A 118 9.70 8.76 -12.36
C THR A 118 11.22 8.68 -12.39
N ASP A 119 11.82 7.75 -11.65
CA ASP A 119 13.27 7.51 -11.67
C ASP A 119 13.74 6.98 -13.04
N PHE A 120 12.89 6.25 -13.76
CA PHE A 120 13.21 5.80 -15.13
C PHE A 120 13.32 6.95 -16.13
N GLU A 121 12.63 8.06 -15.89
CA GLU A 121 12.69 9.26 -16.72
C GLU A 121 13.87 10.16 -16.34
N ARG A 122 14.32 10.09 -15.08
CA ARG A 122 15.32 11.00 -14.50
C ARG A 122 16.75 10.48 -14.56
N TYR A 123 16.94 9.18 -14.40
CA TYR A 123 18.26 8.59 -14.18
C TYR A 123 18.59 7.51 -15.22
N GLY A 124 19.86 7.43 -15.59
CA GLY A 124 20.40 6.27 -16.31
C GLY A 124 20.33 5.00 -15.46
N GLU A 125 20.51 3.84 -16.09
CA GLU A 125 20.43 2.53 -15.41
C GLU A 125 21.38 2.43 -14.21
N ASP A 126 22.67 2.69 -14.40
CA ASP A 126 23.68 2.56 -13.35
C ASP A 126 23.37 3.48 -12.15
N GLU A 127 23.04 4.75 -12.42
CA GLU A 127 22.70 5.72 -11.37
C GLU A 127 21.42 5.32 -10.63
N ARG A 128 20.41 4.84 -11.36
CA ARG A 128 19.14 4.38 -10.78
C ARG A 128 19.39 3.18 -9.85
N LEU A 129 20.15 2.19 -10.30
CA LEU A 129 20.48 1.00 -9.52
C LEU A 129 21.26 1.36 -8.25
N ASP A 130 22.25 2.26 -8.35
CA ASP A 130 23.00 2.74 -7.18
C ASP A 130 22.09 3.43 -6.16
N LYS A 131 21.22 4.34 -6.60
CA LYS A 131 20.25 5.01 -5.72
C LYS A 131 19.27 4.02 -5.08
N TRP A 132 18.74 3.08 -5.85
CA TRP A 132 17.79 2.09 -5.36
C TRP A 132 18.46 1.17 -4.34
N GLN A 133 19.71 0.76 -4.57
CA GLN A 133 20.47 -0.03 -3.61
C GLN A 133 20.67 0.71 -2.29
N GLN A 134 21.04 2.00 -2.33
CA GLN A 134 21.18 2.82 -1.12
C GLN A 134 19.87 2.93 -0.33
N VAL A 135 18.71 3.03 -0.99
CA VAL A 135 17.41 3.04 -0.30
C VAL A 135 17.09 1.68 0.30
N LEU A 136 17.36 0.58 -0.41
CA LEU A 136 17.21 -0.77 0.12
C LEU A 136 18.09 -0.99 1.35
N ASP A 137 19.35 -0.57 1.31
CA ASP A 137 20.28 -0.68 2.44
C ASP A 137 19.81 0.13 3.65
N ALA A 138 19.30 1.35 3.42
CA ALA A 138 18.71 2.19 4.46
C ALA A 138 17.44 1.57 5.08
N SER A 139 16.66 0.80 4.31
CA SER A 139 15.43 0.16 4.80
C SER A 139 15.69 -0.88 5.90
N HIS A 140 16.89 -1.46 5.95
CA HIS A 140 17.28 -2.37 7.05
C HIS A 140 17.23 -1.67 8.42
N GLN A 141 17.42 -0.36 8.48
CA GLN A 141 17.24 0.41 9.71
C GLN A 141 15.80 0.34 10.22
N LEU A 142 14.81 0.50 9.34
CA LEU A 142 13.39 0.44 9.72
C LEU A 142 13.02 -0.93 10.30
N ALA A 143 13.55 -2.01 9.70
CA ALA A 143 13.33 -3.36 10.20
C ALA A 143 13.92 -3.57 11.61
N ARG A 144 15.13 -3.05 11.86
CA ARG A 144 15.77 -3.10 13.18
C ARG A 144 14.99 -2.26 14.20
N GLU A 145 14.67 -1.02 13.88
CA GLU A 145 13.92 -0.13 14.78
C GLU A 145 12.55 -0.69 15.14
N PHE A 146 11.86 -1.32 14.19
CA PHE A 146 10.59 -1.99 14.48
C PHE A 146 10.76 -3.23 15.37
N SER A 147 11.80 -4.03 15.12
CA SER A 147 12.14 -5.17 15.99
C SER A 147 12.45 -4.73 17.42
N ASP A 148 13.22 -3.64 17.58
CA ASP A 148 13.56 -3.07 18.88
C ASP A 148 12.33 -2.52 19.58
N LEU A 149 11.47 -1.77 18.88
CA LEU A 149 10.19 -1.26 19.38
C LEU A 149 9.30 -2.38 19.93
N ILE A 150 9.18 -3.51 19.21
CA ILE A 150 8.39 -4.66 19.67
C ILE A 150 9.03 -5.32 20.90
N SER A 151 10.35 -5.43 20.92
CA SER A 151 11.08 -6.19 21.94
C SER A 151 11.20 -5.44 23.27
N SER A 152 11.43 -4.13 23.24
CA SER A 152 11.58 -3.32 24.45
C SER A 152 10.33 -2.50 24.81
N GLY A 153 9.44 -2.24 23.85
CA GLY A 153 8.34 -1.28 24.01
C GLY A 153 8.79 0.18 23.99
N ASP A 154 10.09 0.45 23.82
CA ASP A 154 10.62 1.81 23.73
C ASP A 154 10.19 2.45 22.41
N GLY A 155 9.59 3.63 22.48
CA GLY A 155 9.07 4.34 21.31
C GLY A 155 7.55 4.22 21.14
N LEU A 156 6.84 3.45 21.97
CA LEU A 156 5.37 3.43 22.00
C LEU A 156 4.77 4.82 22.30
N SER A 157 5.49 5.67 23.02
CA SER A 157 5.10 7.07 23.25
C SER A 157 5.07 7.93 21.98
N SER A 158 5.67 7.45 20.88
CA SER A 158 5.69 8.12 19.58
C SER A 158 4.48 7.78 18.71
N VAL A 159 3.61 6.87 19.16
CA VAL A 159 2.33 6.57 18.50
C VAL A 159 1.45 7.82 18.55
N LYS A 160 0.90 8.19 17.40
CA LYS A 160 0.04 9.36 17.23
C LYS A 160 -1.37 8.94 16.87
N ASP A 161 -2.33 9.82 17.12
CA ASP A 161 -3.69 9.62 16.63
C ASP A 161 -3.69 9.56 15.10
N PHE A 162 -4.46 8.64 14.52
CA PHE A 162 -4.53 8.44 13.07
C PHE A 162 -4.92 9.73 12.33
N SER A 163 -5.70 10.60 12.95
CA SER A 163 -6.13 11.90 12.39
C SER A 163 -4.99 12.92 12.29
N GLU A 164 -3.88 12.75 12.99
CA GLU A 164 -2.71 13.64 12.95
C GLU A 164 -1.79 13.39 11.74
N ARG A 165 -2.05 12.34 10.96
CA ARG A 165 -1.23 11.99 9.80
C ARG A 165 -1.22 13.12 8.75
N PRO A 166 -0.10 13.32 8.04
CA PRO A 166 -0.07 14.23 6.89
C PRO A 166 -1.08 13.80 5.80
N VAL A 167 -1.84 14.76 5.27
CA VAL A 167 -2.90 14.55 4.25
C VAL A 167 -2.59 15.26 2.93
#